data_AF-A0A9E4FY97-F1
#
_entry.id   AF-A0A9E4FY97-F1
#
_cell.length_a   1.000
_cell.length_b   1.000
_cell.length_c   1.000
_cell.angle_alpha   90.00
_cell.angle_beta   90.00
_cell.angle_gamma   90.00
#
_symmetry.space_group_name_H-M   'P 1'
#
loop_
_entity.id
_entity.type
_entity.pdbx_description
1 polymer ?
#
loop_
_entity_poly.entity_id
_entity_poly.type
_entity_poly.pdbx_seq_one_letter_code
_entity_poly.pdbx_strand_id
1 'polypeptide(L)'
;ELVEHQRLAPIAVAERHFTLETLPASTILVAFSRRAVLDLKMKLERLGRAVSVVYGSLPPEVRRRQADRFAAGETEICIATDAVGMGLNLPADVVCFYDVEKFDGKNDRRLYPSEVHQIGGRAGRYGMSTTGLITAMSRADLAVIRELYAQEPAELTFARVAPTVDDLDMIPGSLAEQLAQWAELKSIPDELRAVITTADLDERIELAKMLSDDEIQRLGLASALQLVNAPTRKATRAFWQDCAYMILENYQIPLPPDAPSPIRDGGDLEATEFSIASADIYLWLSRRREFAQFCDAHAQVR
;
A
#
# COMPACT_ATOMS: atom_id res chain seq x y z
N GLU A 1 -15.82 -2.02 26.58
CA GLU A 1 -15.52 -3.37 27.07
C GLU A 1 -14.38 -3.91 26.22
N LEU A 2 -13.32 -4.42 26.84
CA LEU A 2 -12.19 -5.02 26.13
C LEU A 2 -12.45 -6.52 26.04
N VAL A 3 -12.56 -7.04 24.82
CA VAL A 3 -12.77 -8.47 24.57
C VAL A 3 -11.46 -9.04 24.02
N GLU A 4 -10.83 -9.91 24.80
CA GLU A 4 -9.59 -10.59 24.39
C GLU A 4 -9.90 -11.79 23.50
N HIS A 5 -9.15 -11.92 22.41
CA HIS A 5 -9.26 -13.04 21.49
C HIS A 5 -7.94 -13.80 21.43
N GLN A 6 -8.00 -15.12 21.56
CA GLN A 6 -6.84 -15.99 21.35
C GLN A 6 -6.76 -16.44 19.90
N ARG A 7 -5.55 -16.79 19.46
CA ARG A 7 -5.34 -17.37 18.13
C ARG A 7 -6.09 -18.69 18.01
N LEU A 8 -6.73 -18.88 16.85
CA LEU A 8 -7.45 -20.10 16.53
C LEU A 8 -6.52 -21.29 16.19
N ALA A 9 -5.33 -21.02 15.67
CA ALA A 9 -4.29 -22.01 15.40
C ALA A 9 -2.94 -21.54 15.96
N PRO A 10 -2.15 -22.42 16.60
CA PRO A 10 -0.83 -22.06 17.11
C PRO A 10 0.14 -21.78 15.96
N ILE A 11 1.14 -20.94 16.22
CA ILE A 11 2.23 -20.65 15.29
C ILE A 11 3.58 -20.98 15.94
N ALA A 12 4.49 -21.55 15.16
CA ALA A 12 5.87 -21.79 15.55
C ALA A 12 6.85 -21.21 14.53
N VAL A 13 8.01 -20.75 14.99
CA VAL A 13 9.14 -20.42 14.12
C VAL A 13 9.90 -21.70 13.81
N ALA A 14 10.19 -21.94 12.53
CA ALA A 14 10.87 -23.13 12.06
C ALA A 14 12.29 -23.28 12.64
N GLU A 15 12.73 -24.53 12.76
CA GLU A 15 14.11 -24.84 13.12
C GLU A 15 15.09 -24.60 11.97
N ARG A 16 14.61 -24.74 10.73
CA ARG A 16 15.40 -24.67 9.50
C ARG A 16 14.77 -23.70 8.49
N HIS A 17 15.63 -23.08 7.70
CA HIS A 17 15.25 -22.26 6.55
C HIS A 17 14.82 -23.15 5.38
N PHE A 18 14.10 -22.58 4.43
CA PHE A 18 13.80 -23.23 3.15
C PHE A 18 14.54 -22.56 2.01
N THR A 19 14.73 -23.28 0.92
CA THR A 19 15.18 -22.73 -0.36
C THR A 19 14.01 -22.71 -1.35
N LEU A 20 14.18 -22.11 -2.53
CA LEU A 20 13.09 -22.05 -3.51
C LEU A 20 12.67 -23.45 -3.99
N GLU A 21 13.63 -24.37 -4.05
CA GLU A 21 13.43 -25.76 -4.48
C GLU A 21 12.73 -26.60 -3.41
N THR A 22 12.93 -26.26 -2.14
CA THR A 22 12.42 -27.04 -0.99
C THR A 22 11.18 -26.42 -0.34
N LEU A 23 10.70 -25.30 -0.86
CA LEU A 23 9.54 -24.59 -0.32
C LEU A 23 8.27 -25.45 -0.44
N PRO A 24 7.58 -25.75 0.68
CA PRO A 24 6.39 -26.59 0.65
C PRO A 24 5.21 -25.90 -0.04
N ALA A 25 4.21 -26.68 -0.45
CA ALA A 25 2.94 -26.12 -0.92
C ALA A 25 2.19 -25.38 0.21
N SER A 26 1.18 -24.60 -0.15
CA SER A 26 0.45 -23.71 0.77
C SER A 26 1.37 -22.70 1.47
N THR A 27 2.41 -22.23 0.79
CA THR A 27 3.35 -21.25 1.36
C THR A 27 3.07 -19.85 0.84
N ILE A 28 3.07 -18.88 1.75
CA ILE A 28 3.23 -17.46 1.39
C ILE A 28 4.73 -17.12 1.43
N LEU A 29 5.28 -16.70 0.30
CA LEU A 29 6.65 -16.20 0.20
C LEU A 29 6.63 -14.66 0.23
N VAL A 30 7.19 -14.07 1.27
CA VAL A 30 7.10 -12.62 1.53
C VAL A 30 8.32 -11.91 0.99
N ALA A 31 8.14 -10.99 0.05
CA ALA A 31 9.19 -10.14 -0.51
C ALA A 31 8.72 -8.68 -0.55
N PHE A 32 9.59 -7.72 -0.22
CA PHE A 32 9.16 -6.32 0.01
C PHE A 32 9.28 -5.40 -1.19
N SER A 33 9.52 -5.93 -2.40
CA SER A 33 9.51 -5.13 -3.63
C SER A 33 8.76 -5.81 -4.76
N ARG A 34 8.09 -5.01 -5.60
CA ARG A 34 7.42 -5.47 -6.83
C ARG A 34 8.39 -6.25 -7.72
N ARG A 35 9.62 -5.76 -7.86
CA ARG A 35 10.68 -6.41 -8.63
C ARG A 35 10.99 -7.80 -8.09
N ALA A 36 11.23 -7.93 -6.78
CA ALA A 36 11.51 -9.23 -6.16
C ALA A 36 10.32 -10.20 -6.33
N VAL A 37 9.08 -9.73 -6.18
CA VAL A 37 7.88 -10.55 -6.39
C VAL A 37 7.83 -11.14 -7.81
N LEU A 38 8.04 -10.31 -8.83
CA LEU A 38 8.02 -10.75 -10.24
C LEU A 38 9.22 -11.66 -10.57
N ASP A 39 10.41 -11.34 -10.06
CA ASP A 39 11.62 -12.16 -10.25
C ASP A 39 11.46 -13.54 -9.61
N LEU A 40 10.90 -13.61 -8.40
CA LEU A 40 10.62 -14.86 -7.70
C LEU A 40 9.53 -15.68 -8.39
N LYS A 41 8.50 -15.02 -8.94
CA LYS A 41 7.47 -15.69 -9.75
C LYS A 41 8.11 -16.42 -10.91
N MET A 42 8.94 -15.73 -11.70
CA MET A 42 9.64 -16.33 -12.85
C MET A 42 10.55 -17.50 -12.43
N LYS A 43 11.27 -17.37 -11.30
CA LYS A 43 12.13 -18.45 -10.78
C LYS A 43 11.34 -19.68 -10.39
N LEU A 44 10.24 -19.51 -9.65
CA LEU A 44 9.41 -20.64 -9.18
C LEU A 44 8.63 -21.29 -10.33
N GLU A 45 8.16 -20.52 -11.31
CA GLU A 45 7.52 -21.08 -12.52
C GLU A 45 8.51 -21.89 -13.37
N ARG A 46 9.79 -21.48 -13.46
CA ARG A 46 10.84 -22.29 -14.10
C ARG A 46 11.13 -23.59 -13.37
N LEU A 47 10.88 -23.64 -12.05
CA LEU A 47 10.93 -24.86 -11.25
C LEU A 47 9.65 -25.70 -11.38
N GLY A 48 8.71 -25.31 -12.24
CA GLY A 48 7.45 -26.03 -12.48
C GLY A 48 6.38 -25.81 -11.41
N ARG A 49 6.53 -24.81 -10.54
CA ARG A 49 5.59 -24.53 -9.45
C ARG A 49 4.47 -23.60 -9.94
N ALA A 50 3.23 -23.86 -9.50
CA ALA A 50 2.11 -22.95 -9.74
C ALA A 50 2.11 -21.80 -8.73
N VAL A 51 2.14 -20.54 -9.20
CA VAL A 51 2.38 -19.35 -8.36
C VAL A 51 1.34 -18.25 -8.55
N SER A 52 0.78 -17.78 -7.44
CA SER A 52 0.02 -16.53 -7.34
C SER A 52 0.91 -15.37 -6.89
N VAL A 53 0.59 -14.14 -7.31
CA VAL A 53 1.31 -12.93 -6.86
C VAL A 53 0.37 -11.88 -6.30
N VAL A 54 0.76 -11.24 -5.19
CA VAL A 54 0.00 -10.18 -4.52
C VAL A 54 0.93 -9.06 -4.08
N TYR A 55 0.87 -7.90 -4.73
CA TYR A 55 1.63 -6.70 -4.34
C TYR A 55 0.73 -5.46 -4.35
N GLY A 56 1.13 -4.40 -3.63
CA GLY A 56 0.27 -3.26 -3.32
C GLY A 56 -0.31 -2.49 -4.51
N SER A 57 0.44 -2.37 -5.63
CA SER A 57 -0.05 -1.69 -6.83
C SER A 57 -1.03 -2.51 -7.67
N LEU A 58 -1.24 -3.79 -7.36
CA LEU A 58 -2.23 -4.61 -8.07
C LEU A 58 -3.66 -4.12 -7.81
N PRO A 59 -4.51 -4.06 -8.84
CA PRO A 59 -5.92 -3.73 -8.69
C PRO A 59 -6.62 -4.67 -7.69
N PRO A 60 -7.61 -4.19 -6.90
CA PRO A 60 -8.29 -5.01 -5.91
C PRO A 60 -8.88 -6.30 -6.46
N GLU A 61 -9.45 -6.26 -7.66
CA GLU A 61 -10.06 -7.43 -8.32
C GLU A 61 -9.01 -8.48 -8.70
N VAL A 62 -7.85 -8.03 -9.22
CA VAL A 62 -6.73 -8.91 -9.55
C VAL A 62 -6.15 -9.53 -8.27
N ARG A 63 -5.97 -8.73 -7.21
CA ARG A 63 -5.52 -9.25 -5.90
C ARG A 63 -6.47 -10.31 -5.35
N ARG A 64 -7.78 -10.06 -5.40
CA ARG A 64 -8.80 -11.04 -4.98
C ARG A 64 -8.70 -12.31 -5.80
N ARG A 65 -8.66 -12.21 -7.14
CA ARG A 65 -8.53 -13.39 -8.01
C ARG A 65 -7.25 -14.20 -7.74
N GLN A 66 -6.10 -13.54 -7.55
CA GLN A 66 -4.85 -14.22 -7.22
C GLN A 66 -4.91 -14.92 -5.84
N ALA A 67 -5.55 -14.28 -4.86
CA ALA A 67 -5.79 -14.87 -3.54
C ALA A 67 -6.75 -16.06 -3.60
N ASP A 68 -7.84 -15.96 -4.37
CA ASP A 68 -8.83 -17.03 -4.53
C ASP A 68 -8.19 -18.27 -5.16
N ARG A 69 -7.34 -18.10 -6.18
CA ARG A 69 -6.58 -19.20 -6.79
C ARG A 69 -5.68 -19.92 -5.79
N PHE A 70 -5.01 -19.17 -4.91
CA PHE A 70 -4.19 -19.75 -3.85
C PHE A 70 -5.05 -20.44 -2.79
N ALA A 71 -6.15 -19.81 -2.36
CA ALA A 71 -7.07 -20.37 -1.37
C ALA A 71 -7.75 -21.65 -1.86
N ALA A 72 -8.04 -21.75 -3.15
CA ALA A 72 -8.59 -22.94 -3.80
C ALA A 72 -7.55 -24.04 -4.06
N GLY A 73 -6.25 -23.77 -3.85
CA GLY A 73 -5.17 -24.70 -4.11
C GLY A 73 -4.80 -24.84 -5.60
N GLU A 74 -5.25 -23.93 -6.46
CA GLU A 74 -4.80 -23.88 -7.87
C GLU A 74 -3.33 -23.46 -7.98
N THR A 75 -2.84 -22.70 -7.01
CA THR A 75 -1.43 -22.33 -6.89
C THR A 75 -0.87 -22.84 -5.58
N GLU A 76 0.35 -23.36 -5.64
CA GLU A 76 1.04 -23.94 -4.49
C GLU A 76 1.68 -22.87 -3.61
N ILE A 77 2.08 -21.75 -4.22
CA ILE A 77 2.81 -20.67 -3.57
C ILE A 77 2.14 -19.34 -3.91
N CYS A 78 1.99 -18.48 -2.89
CA CYS A 78 1.60 -17.09 -3.06
C CYS A 78 2.79 -16.20 -2.71
N ILE A 79 3.36 -15.50 -3.69
CA ILE A 79 4.41 -14.51 -3.43
C ILE A 79 3.75 -13.17 -3.15
N ALA A 80 4.13 -12.50 -2.07
CA ALA A 80 3.50 -11.24 -1.74
C ALA A 80 4.36 -10.23 -1.01
N THR A 81 3.98 -8.95 -1.13
CA THR A 81 4.49 -7.88 -0.26
C THR A 81 3.74 -7.84 1.07
N ASP A 82 4.09 -6.88 1.92
CA ASP A 82 3.36 -6.54 3.15
C ASP A 82 1.86 -6.30 2.98
N ALA A 83 1.38 -6.11 1.74
CA ALA A 83 -0.04 -6.10 1.38
C ALA A 83 -0.81 -7.37 1.83
N VAL A 84 -0.12 -8.49 2.08
CA VAL A 84 -0.73 -9.71 2.64
C VAL A 84 -1.08 -9.59 4.12
N GLY A 85 -0.48 -8.63 4.83
CA GLY A 85 -0.84 -8.33 6.22
C GLY A 85 -2.30 -7.95 6.39
N MET A 86 -3.03 -7.53 5.34
CA MET A 86 -4.37 -6.96 5.44
C MET A 86 -5.28 -7.31 4.25
N GLY A 87 -6.54 -7.68 4.53
CA GLY A 87 -7.63 -7.59 3.54
C GLY A 87 -7.81 -8.74 2.55
N LEU A 88 -7.05 -9.84 2.63
CA LEU A 88 -7.23 -11.03 1.80
C LEU A 88 -7.28 -12.31 2.66
N ASN A 89 -8.13 -13.26 2.28
CA ASN A 89 -8.15 -14.59 2.86
C ASN A 89 -7.10 -15.46 2.14
N LEU A 90 -5.95 -15.66 2.76
CA LEU A 90 -4.85 -16.45 2.23
C LEU A 90 -4.53 -17.58 3.21
N PRO A 91 -5.20 -18.74 3.07
CA PRO A 91 -5.02 -19.85 3.98
C PRO A 91 -3.67 -20.53 3.69
N ALA A 92 -2.63 -20.13 4.41
CA ALA A 92 -1.28 -20.68 4.27
C ALA A 92 -0.90 -21.56 5.46
N ASP A 93 -0.15 -22.63 5.18
CA ASP A 93 0.46 -23.47 6.22
C ASP A 93 1.77 -22.85 6.69
N VAL A 94 2.51 -22.24 5.75
CA VAL A 94 3.83 -21.67 5.97
C VAL A 94 3.88 -20.22 5.49
N VAL A 95 4.51 -19.35 6.28
CA VAL A 95 4.94 -18.02 5.86
C VAL A 95 6.46 -18.01 5.85
N CYS A 96 7.05 -17.79 4.67
CA CYS A 96 8.48 -17.73 4.46
C CYS A 96 8.90 -16.30 4.09
N PHE A 97 9.81 -15.72 4.87
CA PHE A 97 10.40 -14.41 4.57
C PHE A 97 11.55 -14.56 3.57
N TYR A 98 11.42 -13.92 2.41
CA TYR A 98 12.51 -13.82 1.43
C TYR A 98 13.55 -12.79 1.84
N ASP A 99 13.11 -11.63 2.34
CA ASP A 99 13.96 -10.58 2.90
C ASP A 99 13.55 -10.30 4.36
N VAL A 100 14.46 -9.73 5.17
CA VAL A 100 14.18 -9.23 6.54
C VAL A 100 14.31 -7.71 6.65
N GLU A 101 14.50 -7.05 5.51
CA GLU A 101 14.62 -5.61 5.36
C GLU A 101 13.60 -5.12 4.33
N LYS A 102 13.13 -3.89 4.49
CA LYS A 102 12.22 -3.25 3.54
C LYS A 102 12.49 -1.75 3.44
N PHE A 103 12.11 -1.19 2.30
CA PHE A 103 12.07 0.25 2.08
C PHE A 103 10.81 0.85 2.71
N ASP A 104 10.96 1.85 3.58
CA ASP A 104 9.85 2.53 4.25
C ASP A 104 9.40 3.83 3.55
N GLY A 105 9.91 4.10 2.35
CA GLY A 105 9.72 5.36 1.64
C GLY A 105 10.93 6.29 1.72
N LYS A 106 11.79 6.10 2.74
CA LYS A 106 12.98 6.94 2.96
C LYS A 106 14.26 6.12 2.95
N ASN A 107 14.30 5.02 3.72
CA ASN A 107 15.49 4.17 3.82
C ASN A 107 15.12 2.69 3.83
N ASP A 108 16.10 1.86 3.49
CA ASP A 108 16.03 0.43 3.77
C ASP A 108 16.26 0.20 5.27
N ARG A 109 15.32 -0.48 5.91
CA ARG A 109 15.37 -0.82 7.33
C ARG A 109 14.95 -2.25 7.59
N ARG A 110 15.39 -2.80 8.72
CA ARG A 110 14.87 -4.08 9.21
C ARG A 110 13.38 -4.02 9.53
N LEU A 111 12.72 -5.16 9.42
CA LEU A 111 11.34 -5.34 9.85
C LEU A 111 11.19 -5.08 11.35
N TYR A 112 10.04 -4.53 11.73
CA TYR A 112 9.65 -4.41 13.13
C TYR A 112 9.00 -5.71 13.64
N PRO A 113 9.07 -5.99 14.95
CA PRO A 113 8.35 -7.12 15.55
C PRO A 113 6.87 -7.18 15.18
N SER A 114 6.18 -6.03 15.18
CA SER A 114 4.77 -5.93 14.77
C SER A 114 4.52 -6.40 13.34
N GLU A 115 5.42 -6.08 12.41
CA GLU A 115 5.33 -6.48 11.00
C GLU A 115 5.53 -8.00 10.85
N VAL A 116 6.50 -8.57 11.57
CA VAL A 116 6.72 -10.03 11.60
C VAL A 116 5.51 -10.75 12.21
N HIS A 117 4.91 -10.22 13.28
CA HIS A 117 3.70 -10.77 13.88
C HIS A 117 2.47 -10.70 12.96
N GLN A 118 2.30 -9.58 12.25
CA GLN A 118 1.19 -9.37 11.33
C GLN A 118 1.29 -10.28 10.11
N ILE A 119 2.48 -10.34 9.49
CA ILE A 119 2.73 -11.13 8.29
C ILE A 119 2.80 -12.62 8.63
N GLY A 120 3.64 -12.99 9.61
CA GLY A 120 3.77 -14.36 10.10
C GLY A 120 2.47 -14.90 10.66
N GLY A 121 1.60 -14.01 11.16
CA GLY A 121 0.26 -14.35 11.62
C GLY A 121 -0.67 -14.94 10.58
N ARG A 122 -0.32 -14.88 9.29
CA ARG A 122 -1.03 -15.55 8.19
C ARG A 122 -0.74 -17.05 8.09
N ALA A 123 0.25 -17.55 8.82
CA ALA A 123 0.51 -18.99 8.90
C ALA A 123 -0.55 -19.68 9.77
N GLY A 124 -0.96 -20.88 9.34
CA GLY A 124 -1.93 -21.73 10.02
C GLY A 124 -3.35 -21.59 9.44
N ARG A 125 -3.80 -22.63 8.75
CA ARG A 125 -5.17 -22.76 8.24
C ARG A 125 -6.04 -23.35 9.33
N TYR A 126 -6.88 -22.53 9.95
CA TYR A 126 -7.81 -23.02 10.96
C TYR A 126 -8.64 -24.19 10.43
N GLY A 127 -8.62 -25.31 11.16
CA GLY A 127 -9.34 -26.54 10.80
C GLY A 127 -8.65 -27.44 9.76
N MET A 128 -7.48 -27.05 9.21
CA MET A 128 -6.72 -27.88 8.25
C MET A 128 -5.28 -28.14 8.69
N SER A 129 -4.57 -27.12 9.21
CA SER A 129 -3.20 -27.28 9.72
C SER A 129 -3.20 -27.41 11.24
N THR A 130 -2.32 -28.27 11.78
CA THR A 130 -2.13 -28.41 13.23
C THR A 130 -1.40 -27.21 13.84
N THR A 131 -0.39 -26.67 13.14
CA THR A 131 0.42 -25.53 13.57
C THR A 131 0.89 -24.75 12.34
N GLY A 132 0.73 -23.42 12.34
CA GLY A 132 1.31 -22.55 11.32
C GLY A 132 2.81 -22.39 11.50
N LEU A 133 3.57 -22.36 10.40
CA LEU A 133 5.03 -22.24 10.44
C LEU A 133 5.52 -20.90 9.90
N ILE A 134 6.38 -20.22 10.65
CA ILE A 134 7.13 -19.04 10.18
C ILE A 134 8.58 -19.45 9.90
N THR A 135 9.11 -19.07 8.74
CA THR A 135 10.49 -19.39 8.34
C THR A 135 11.09 -18.29 7.45
N ALA A 136 12.31 -18.48 6.99
CA ALA A 136 12.98 -17.57 6.06
C ALA A 136 13.79 -18.35 5.00
N MET A 137 14.31 -17.64 4.00
CA MET A 137 15.05 -18.20 2.87
C MET A 137 16.52 -18.54 3.18
N SER A 138 17.07 -17.97 4.26
CA SER A 138 18.43 -18.24 4.69
C SER A 138 18.51 -18.48 6.20
N ARG A 139 19.59 -19.12 6.65
CA ARG A 139 19.85 -19.33 8.08
C ARG A 139 20.03 -18.00 8.82
N ALA A 140 20.64 -17.00 8.18
CA ALA A 140 20.88 -15.69 8.79
C ALA A 140 19.54 -14.95 8.98
N ASP A 141 18.70 -14.93 7.95
CA ASP A 141 17.39 -14.30 7.99
C ASP A 141 16.46 -14.99 8.99
N LEU A 142 16.52 -16.33 9.08
CA LEU A 142 15.73 -17.07 10.06
C LEU A 142 16.11 -16.72 11.50
N ALA A 143 17.39 -16.44 11.77
CA ALA A 143 17.82 -15.99 13.09
C ALA A 143 17.21 -14.61 13.42
N VAL A 144 17.19 -13.69 12.45
CA VAL A 144 16.56 -12.36 12.62
C VAL A 144 15.04 -12.49 12.84
N ILE A 145 14.35 -13.31 12.04
CA ILE A 145 12.91 -13.54 12.22
C ILE A 145 12.60 -14.14 13.58
N ARG A 146 13.43 -15.08 14.06
CA ARG A 146 13.28 -15.67 15.39
C ARG A 146 13.45 -14.65 16.49
N GLU A 147 14.45 -13.78 16.37
CA GLU A 147 14.69 -12.68 17.31
C GLU A 147 13.51 -11.71 17.34
N LEU A 148 13.05 -11.25 16.18
CA LEU A 148 11.94 -10.29 16.06
C LEU A 148 10.60 -10.87 16.52
N TYR A 149 10.32 -12.14 16.25
CA TYR A 149 9.08 -12.79 16.68
C TYR A 149 9.03 -13.08 18.18
N ALA A 150 10.19 -13.19 18.84
CA ALA A 150 10.26 -13.36 20.29
C ALA A 150 10.04 -12.04 21.06
N GLN A 151 10.10 -10.89 20.39
CA GLN A 151 9.88 -9.58 20.98
C GLN A 151 8.40 -9.23 21.00
N GLU A 152 7.91 -8.65 22.10
CA GLU A 152 6.56 -8.10 22.14
C GLU A 152 6.47 -6.83 21.27
N PRO A 153 5.44 -6.69 20.42
CA PRO A 153 5.21 -5.46 19.67
C PRO A 153 5.07 -4.26 20.61
N ALA A 154 5.75 -3.16 20.31
CA ALA A 154 5.65 -1.94 21.10
C ALA A 154 4.22 -1.40 21.12
N GLU A 155 3.76 -0.97 22.30
CA GLU A 155 2.45 -0.34 22.44
C GLU A 155 2.39 0.98 21.67
N LEU A 156 1.25 1.23 21.02
CA LEU A 156 1.00 2.49 20.33
C LEU A 156 0.69 3.57 21.36
N THR A 157 1.59 4.55 21.49
CA THR A 157 1.46 5.66 22.44
C THR A 157 0.92 6.94 21.81
N PHE A 158 0.71 6.96 20.49
CA PHE A 158 0.30 8.15 19.75
C PHE A 158 -0.73 7.87 18.65
N ALA A 159 -1.48 8.90 18.28
CA ALA A 159 -2.40 8.91 17.13
C ALA A 159 -1.86 9.80 16.00
N ARG A 160 -2.15 9.45 14.75
CA ARG A 160 -1.83 10.28 13.58
C ARG A 160 -3.00 11.20 13.23
N VAL A 161 -2.73 12.49 13.07
CA VAL A 161 -3.72 13.50 12.66
C VAL A 161 -3.37 14.11 11.31
N ALA A 162 -4.38 14.67 10.63
CA ALA A 162 -4.23 15.39 9.37
C ALA A 162 -4.93 16.76 9.48
N PRO A 163 -4.50 17.79 8.71
CA PRO A 163 -5.05 19.12 8.83
C PRO A 163 -6.47 19.20 8.29
N THR A 164 -7.30 20.01 8.95
CA THR A 164 -8.58 20.49 8.42
C THR A 164 -8.39 21.79 7.64
N VAL A 165 -9.44 22.25 6.94
CA VAL A 165 -9.40 23.55 6.24
C VAL A 165 -9.19 24.69 7.24
N ASP A 166 -9.88 24.65 8.38
CA ASP A 166 -9.79 25.67 9.42
C ASP A 166 -8.38 25.72 10.04
N ASP A 167 -7.71 24.58 10.18
CA ASP A 167 -6.31 24.54 10.66
C ASP A 167 -5.35 25.25 9.70
N LEU A 168 -5.59 25.14 8.39
CA LEU A 168 -4.72 25.71 7.36
C LEU A 168 -5.00 27.19 7.12
N ASP A 169 -6.26 27.63 7.23
CA ASP A 169 -6.68 29.03 7.05
C ASP A 169 -6.00 29.97 8.06
N MET A 170 -5.65 29.44 9.23
CA MET A 170 -4.92 30.17 10.28
C MET A 170 -3.41 30.30 10.02
N ILE A 171 -2.87 29.59 9.02
CA ILE A 171 -1.44 29.57 8.71
C ILE A 171 -1.16 30.46 7.49
N PRO A 172 -0.21 31.41 7.57
CA PRO A 172 0.13 32.24 6.43
C PRO A 172 0.95 31.47 5.38
N GLY A 173 0.79 31.84 4.11
CA GLY A 173 1.57 31.33 2.98
C GLY A 173 0.72 30.59 1.96
N SER A 174 1.40 30.03 0.96
CA SER A 174 0.81 29.13 -0.04
C SER A 174 0.31 27.84 0.61
N LEU A 175 -0.60 27.11 -0.04
CA LEU A 175 -1.10 25.81 0.48
C LEU A 175 0.04 24.82 0.77
N ALA A 176 1.09 24.81 -0.05
CA ALA A 176 2.26 23.96 0.16
C ALA A 176 3.03 24.35 1.44
N GLU A 177 3.22 25.66 1.68
CA GLU A 177 3.85 26.17 2.90
C GLU A 177 2.97 25.93 4.12
N GLN A 178 1.65 26.10 4.02
CA GLN A 178 0.70 25.81 5.09
C GLN A 178 0.78 24.34 5.51
N LEU A 179 0.73 23.42 4.54
CA LEU A 179 0.84 21.98 4.80
C LEU A 179 2.21 21.61 5.41
N ALA A 180 3.30 22.20 4.91
CA ALA A 180 4.64 21.96 5.44
C ALA A 180 4.80 22.49 6.88
N GLN A 181 4.34 23.70 7.16
CA GLN A 181 4.36 24.29 8.50
C GLN A 181 3.49 23.50 9.49
N TRP A 182 2.30 23.07 9.04
CA TRP A 182 1.42 22.23 9.86
C TRP A 182 2.05 20.87 10.14
N ALA A 183 2.76 20.28 9.16
CA ALA A 183 3.46 19.01 9.33
C ALA A 183 4.51 19.04 10.45
N GLU A 184 5.10 20.20 10.74
CA GLU A 184 6.08 20.42 11.79
C GLU A 184 5.48 20.55 13.20
N LEU A 185 4.14 20.50 13.34
CA LEU A 185 3.41 20.53 14.62
C LEU A 185 3.71 21.70 15.55
N LYS A 186 4.25 22.81 15.02
CA LYS A 186 4.60 23.98 15.83
C LYS A 186 3.40 24.57 16.58
N SER A 187 2.19 24.39 16.06
CA SER A 187 0.93 24.88 16.62
C SER A 187 0.21 23.93 17.60
N ILE A 188 0.67 22.68 17.77
CA ILE A 188 0.03 21.74 18.71
C ILE A 188 0.48 22.04 20.14
N PRO A 189 -0.45 22.11 21.13
CA PRO A 189 -0.12 22.24 22.55
C PRO A 189 0.89 21.20 23.01
N ASP A 190 1.87 21.59 23.83
CA ASP A 190 2.96 20.70 24.28
C ASP A 190 2.45 19.41 24.95
N GLU A 191 1.31 19.48 25.63
CA GLU A 191 0.64 18.33 26.27
C GLU A 191 0.23 17.25 25.26
N LEU A 192 -0.17 17.65 24.05
CA LEU A 192 -0.62 16.74 22.99
C LEU A 192 0.53 16.23 22.12
N ARG A 193 1.70 16.89 22.15
CA ARG A 193 2.88 16.49 21.36
C ARG A 193 3.42 15.11 21.75
N ALA A 194 3.12 14.62 22.95
CA ALA A 194 3.50 13.28 23.40
C ALA A 194 2.58 12.17 22.87
N VAL A 195 1.35 12.50 22.46
CA VAL A 195 0.29 11.54 22.12
C VAL A 195 -0.25 11.70 20.69
N ILE A 196 0.27 12.66 19.94
CA ILE A 196 -0.13 12.93 18.56
C ILE A 196 1.10 13.13 17.69
N THR A 197 1.06 12.56 16.48
CA THR A 197 2.01 12.86 15.40
C THR A 197 1.25 13.19 14.11
N THR A 198 1.94 13.76 13.12
CA THR A 198 1.33 14.04 11.82
C THR A 198 1.21 12.79 10.97
N ALA A 199 0.15 12.72 10.18
CA ALA A 199 0.10 11.88 9.00
C ALA A 199 1.19 12.31 8.00
N ASP A 200 1.61 11.40 7.15
CA ASP A 200 2.50 11.73 6.04
C ASP A 200 1.77 12.66 5.07
N LEU A 201 2.32 13.86 4.86
CA LEU A 201 1.80 14.89 3.97
C LEU A 201 2.69 15.11 2.75
N ASP A 202 3.75 14.32 2.57
CA ASP A 202 4.80 14.57 1.56
C ASP A 202 4.19 14.65 0.14
N GLU A 203 3.34 13.70 -0.25
CA GLU A 203 2.68 13.72 -1.56
C GLU A 203 1.72 14.92 -1.70
N ARG A 204 0.97 15.27 -0.65
CA ARG A 204 0.03 16.41 -0.67
C ARG A 204 0.76 17.74 -0.83
N ILE A 205 1.90 17.89 -0.15
CA ILE A 205 2.78 19.06 -0.27
C ILE A 205 3.31 19.16 -1.70
N GLU A 206 3.72 18.04 -2.30
CA GLU A 206 4.21 18.01 -3.68
C GLU A 206 3.12 18.40 -4.70
N LEU A 207 1.88 17.93 -4.52
CA LEU A 207 0.75 18.36 -5.34
C LEU A 207 0.40 19.83 -5.13
N ALA A 208 0.43 20.31 -3.87
CA ALA A 208 0.16 21.71 -3.56
C ALA A 208 1.19 22.65 -4.21
N LYS A 209 2.47 22.25 -4.31
CA LYS A 209 3.51 23.02 -5.03
C LYS A 209 3.25 23.15 -6.54
N MET A 210 2.43 22.27 -7.10
CA MET A 210 2.07 22.29 -8.52
C MET A 210 0.90 23.26 -8.80
N LEU A 211 0.32 23.86 -7.75
CA LEU A 211 -0.71 24.90 -7.85
C LEU A 211 -0.11 26.25 -7.41
N SER A 212 -0.40 27.29 -8.15
CA SER A 212 -0.07 28.67 -7.79
C SER A 212 -1.10 29.26 -6.81
N ASP A 213 -0.71 30.32 -6.11
CA ASP A 213 -1.59 31.01 -5.17
C ASP A 213 -2.86 31.57 -5.84
N ASP A 214 -2.75 32.05 -7.09
CA ASP A 214 -3.91 32.53 -7.88
C ASP A 214 -4.89 31.39 -8.19
N GLU A 215 -4.38 30.23 -8.57
CA GLU A 215 -5.20 29.04 -8.84
C GLU A 215 -5.92 28.56 -7.57
N ILE A 216 -5.23 28.57 -6.43
CA ILE A 216 -5.84 28.22 -5.14
C ILE A 216 -6.91 29.24 -4.74
N GLN A 217 -6.66 30.54 -4.95
CA GLN A 217 -7.65 31.58 -4.70
C GLN A 217 -8.90 31.44 -5.59
N ARG A 218 -8.72 31.10 -6.88
CA ARG A 218 -9.82 30.82 -7.82
C ARG A 218 -10.64 29.59 -7.40
N LEU A 219 -10.00 28.51 -6.93
CA LEU A 219 -10.68 27.28 -6.49
C LEU A 219 -11.33 27.40 -5.11
N GLY A 220 -10.75 28.23 -4.24
CA GLY A 220 -10.99 28.22 -2.81
C GLY A 220 -10.21 27.12 -2.08
N LEU A 221 -9.75 27.43 -0.86
CA LEU A 221 -8.90 26.55 -0.05
C LEU A 221 -9.50 25.16 0.18
N ALA A 222 -10.81 25.09 0.44
CA ALA A 222 -11.49 23.81 0.66
C ALA A 222 -11.42 22.89 -0.58
N SER A 223 -11.70 23.43 -1.76
CA SER A 223 -11.61 22.69 -3.03
C SER A 223 -10.16 22.32 -3.34
N ALA A 224 -9.21 23.24 -3.14
CA ALA A 224 -7.79 22.97 -3.34
C ALA A 224 -7.29 21.83 -2.42
N LEU A 225 -7.71 21.83 -1.15
CA LEU A 225 -7.40 20.75 -0.20
C LEU A 225 -8.01 19.41 -0.63
N GLN A 226 -9.23 19.41 -1.16
CA GLN A 226 -9.80 18.19 -1.76
C GLN A 226 -8.96 17.75 -2.96
N LEU A 227 -8.58 18.64 -3.86
CA LEU A 227 -7.83 18.30 -5.07
C LEU A 227 -6.47 17.63 -4.75
N VAL A 228 -5.73 18.13 -3.77
CA VAL A 228 -4.45 17.53 -3.33
C VAL A 228 -4.64 16.26 -2.49
N ASN A 229 -5.86 15.95 -2.04
CA ASN A 229 -6.22 14.69 -1.39
C ASN A 229 -6.57 13.56 -2.37
N ALA A 230 -6.53 13.82 -3.68
CA ALA A 230 -6.66 12.78 -4.69
C ALA A 230 -5.60 11.68 -4.48
N PRO A 231 -5.91 10.40 -4.78
CA PRO A 231 -5.02 9.25 -4.55
C PRO A 231 -3.89 9.19 -5.58
N THR A 232 -3.04 10.22 -5.60
CA THR A 232 -1.98 10.39 -6.58
C THR A 232 -0.70 9.69 -6.12
N ARG A 233 0.12 9.29 -7.10
CA ARG A 233 1.49 8.79 -6.89
C ARG A 233 2.42 9.63 -7.76
N LYS A 234 3.73 9.60 -7.46
CA LYS A 234 4.75 10.25 -8.30
C LYS A 234 4.57 10.02 -9.81
N ALA A 235 4.23 8.79 -10.21
CA ALA A 235 4.01 8.44 -11.62
C ALA A 235 2.77 9.11 -12.25
N THR A 236 1.72 9.39 -11.46
CA THR A 236 0.44 9.96 -11.93
C THR A 236 0.27 11.45 -11.67
N ARG A 237 1.31 12.13 -11.13
CA ARG A 237 1.28 13.59 -10.90
C ARG A 237 0.98 14.39 -12.17
N ALA A 238 1.53 13.98 -13.31
CA ALA A 238 1.28 14.66 -14.59
C ALA A 238 -0.22 14.59 -14.98
N PHE A 239 -0.83 13.40 -14.92
CA PHE A 239 -2.26 13.24 -15.19
C PHE A 239 -3.13 14.02 -14.20
N TRP A 240 -2.76 14.03 -12.91
CA TRP A 240 -3.43 14.86 -11.90
C TRP A 240 -3.32 16.35 -12.24
N GLN A 241 -2.15 16.81 -12.72
CA GLN A 241 -1.94 18.21 -13.10
C GLN A 241 -2.80 18.62 -14.28
N ASP A 242 -2.92 17.75 -15.29
CA ASP A 242 -3.79 17.96 -16.44
C ASP A 242 -5.26 18.07 -15.98
N CYS A 243 -5.69 17.22 -15.04
CA CYS A 243 -7.02 17.31 -14.44
C CYS A 243 -7.21 18.64 -13.68
N ALA A 244 -6.25 19.03 -12.84
CA ALA A 244 -6.28 20.28 -12.07
C ALA A 244 -6.40 21.50 -13.00
N TYR A 245 -5.59 21.53 -14.06
CA TYR A 245 -5.61 22.60 -15.05
C TYR A 245 -6.96 22.69 -15.77
N MET A 246 -7.53 21.57 -16.23
CA MET A 246 -8.83 21.58 -16.89
C MET A 246 -9.96 22.04 -15.95
N ILE A 247 -9.92 21.67 -14.67
CA ILE A 247 -10.88 22.16 -13.66
C ILE A 247 -10.77 23.68 -13.50
N LEU A 248 -9.55 24.21 -13.38
CA LEU A 248 -9.29 25.65 -13.23
C LEU A 248 -9.79 26.46 -14.43
N GLU A 249 -9.62 25.90 -15.62
CA GLU A 249 -10.05 26.50 -16.89
C GLU A 249 -11.51 26.18 -17.26
N ASN A 250 -12.25 25.54 -16.35
CA ASN A 250 -13.66 25.22 -16.49
C ASN A 250 -13.98 24.34 -17.71
N TYR A 251 -13.10 23.40 -18.02
CA TYR A 251 -13.24 22.37 -19.06
C TYR A 251 -13.45 20.98 -18.45
N GLN A 252 -13.88 20.03 -19.29
CA GLN A 252 -13.94 18.62 -18.90
C GLN A 252 -12.52 18.07 -18.66
N ILE A 253 -12.32 17.32 -17.57
CA ILE A 253 -11.04 16.68 -17.28
C ILE A 253 -10.75 15.56 -18.28
N PRO A 254 -9.47 15.28 -18.61
CA PRO A 254 -9.13 14.21 -19.54
C PRO A 254 -9.59 12.85 -19.01
N LEU A 255 -10.01 11.98 -19.92
CA LEU A 255 -10.20 10.57 -19.61
C LEU A 255 -8.84 9.93 -19.26
N PRO A 256 -8.81 8.95 -18.35
CA PRO A 256 -7.59 8.21 -18.10
C PRO A 256 -7.13 7.50 -19.39
N PRO A 257 -5.81 7.31 -19.56
CA PRO A 257 -5.28 6.65 -20.75
C PRO A 257 -5.71 5.19 -20.81
N ASP A 258 -5.88 4.67 -22.03
CA ASP A 258 -6.21 3.27 -22.25
C ASP A 258 -5.04 2.36 -21.84
N ALA A 259 -5.37 1.26 -21.16
CA ALA A 259 -4.39 0.24 -20.83
C ALA A 259 -4.00 -0.57 -22.09
N PRO A 260 -2.71 -0.91 -22.26
CA PRO A 260 -2.28 -1.76 -23.37
C PRO A 260 -2.92 -3.15 -23.27
N SER A 261 -3.37 -3.67 -24.41
CA SER A 261 -3.93 -5.02 -24.52
C SER A 261 -3.50 -5.68 -25.84
N PRO A 262 -2.88 -6.88 -25.81
CA PRO A 262 -2.52 -7.66 -24.62
C PRO A 262 -1.27 -7.13 -23.90
N ILE A 263 -1.11 -7.45 -22.61
CA ILE A 263 0.12 -7.19 -21.83
C ILE A 263 1.19 -8.20 -22.24
N ARG A 264 2.32 -7.74 -22.81
CA ARG A 264 3.39 -8.60 -23.33
C ARG A 264 4.64 -8.59 -22.48
N ASP A 265 4.94 -7.47 -21.84
CA ASP A 265 6.16 -7.29 -21.07
C ASP A 265 5.94 -6.44 -19.80
N GLY A 266 7.04 -6.16 -19.10
CA GLY A 266 7.00 -5.34 -17.87
C GLY A 266 6.61 -3.88 -18.12
N GLY A 267 6.90 -3.34 -19.32
CA GLY A 267 6.52 -1.98 -19.70
C GLY A 267 5.01 -1.87 -19.92
N ASP A 268 4.42 -2.84 -20.61
CA ASP A 268 2.95 -2.92 -20.76
C ASP A 268 2.25 -3.05 -19.40
N LEU A 269 2.84 -3.81 -18.47
CA LEU A 269 2.32 -3.94 -17.11
C LEU A 269 2.40 -2.60 -16.35
N GLU A 270 3.49 -1.86 -16.48
CA GLU A 270 3.65 -0.52 -15.88
C GLU A 270 2.66 0.49 -16.47
N ALA A 271 2.47 0.49 -17.79
CA ALA A 271 1.47 1.33 -18.45
C ALA A 271 0.03 0.97 -18.03
N THR A 272 -0.26 -0.32 -17.82
CA THR A 272 -1.54 -0.77 -17.27
C THR A 272 -1.72 -0.28 -15.82
N GLU A 273 -0.72 -0.44 -14.96
CA GLU A 273 -0.75 0.05 -13.58
C GLU A 273 -0.93 1.59 -13.53
N PHE A 274 -0.30 2.33 -14.45
CA PHE A 274 -0.46 3.78 -14.60
C PHE A 274 -1.88 4.17 -15.04
N SER A 275 -2.45 3.46 -16.02
CA SER A 275 -3.81 3.69 -16.52
C SER A 275 -4.84 3.51 -15.42
N ILE A 276 -4.70 2.44 -14.63
CA ILE A 276 -5.59 2.16 -13.50
C ILE A 276 -5.45 3.22 -12.40
N ALA A 277 -4.23 3.63 -12.05
CA ALA A 277 -4.02 4.68 -11.07
C ALA A 277 -4.57 6.04 -11.53
N SER A 278 -4.50 6.33 -12.83
CA SER A 278 -5.13 7.52 -13.44
C SER A 278 -6.65 7.43 -13.40
N ALA A 279 -7.23 6.25 -13.65
CA ALA A 279 -8.65 6.00 -13.51
C ALA A 279 -9.13 6.17 -12.05
N ASP A 280 -8.33 5.75 -11.06
CA ASP A 280 -8.62 5.99 -9.64
C ASP A 280 -8.68 7.49 -9.31
N ILE A 281 -7.78 8.31 -9.87
CA ILE A 281 -7.83 9.78 -9.72
C ILE A 281 -9.11 10.33 -10.34
N TYR A 282 -9.43 9.94 -11.58
CA TYR A 282 -10.63 10.38 -12.28
C TYR A 282 -11.91 10.01 -11.49
N LEU A 283 -12.02 8.75 -11.04
CA LEU A 283 -13.15 8.26 -10.26
C LEU A 283 -13.23 8.90 -8.87
N TRP A 284 -12.10 9.29 -8.29
CA TRP A 284 -12.07 10.04 -7.05
C TRP A 284 -12.66 11.43 -7.24
N LEU A 285 -12.23 12.15 -8.30
CA LEU A 285 -12.72 13.48 -8.64
C LEU A 285 -14.22 13.46 -8.98
N SER A 286 -14.68 12.48 -9.77
CA SER A 286 -16.09 12.39 -10.18
C SER A 286 -17.07 12.15 -9.04
N ARG A 287 -16.59 11.67 -7.88
CA ARG A 287 -17.39 11.45 -6.67
C ARG A 287 -17.40 12.65 -5.72
N ARG A 288 -16.66 13.71 -6.03
CA ARG A 288 -16.63 14.96 -5.26
C ARG A 288 -17.57 15.96 -5.90
N ARG A 289 -18.41 16.59 -5.08
CA ARG A 289 -19.44 17.53 -5.58
C ARG A 289 -18.80 18.72 -6.30
N GLU A 290 -17.63 19.11 -5.83
CA GLU A 290 -16.79 20.19 -6.30
C GLU A 290 -16.28 19.95 -7.73
N PHE A 291 -16.08 18.68 -8.11
CA PHE A 291 -15.42 18.32 -9.38
C PHE A 291 -16.29 17.47 -10.33
N ALA A 292 -17.41 16.93 -9.85
CA ALA A 292 -18.28 16.04 -10.61
C ALA A 292 -18.76 16.64 -11.94
N GLN A 293 -18.97 17.97 -12.02
CA GLN A 293 -19.39 18.65 -13.24
C GLN A 293 -18.34 18.65 -14.36
N PHE A 294 -17.07 18.45 -14.04
CA PHE A 294 -15.98 18.39 -15.01
C PHE A 294 -15.74 16.96 -15.52
N CYS A 295 -16.40 15.98 -14.93
CA CYS A 295 -16.31 14.58 -15.33
C CYS A 295 -17.42 14.24 -16.31
N ASP A 296 -17.14 13.36 -17.27
CA ASP A 296 -18.14 12.83 -18.18
C ASP A 296 -19.00 11.79 -17.43
N ALA A 297 -20.28 12.10 -17.27
CA ALA A 297 -21.26 11.24 -16.60
C ALA A 297 -21.51 9.91 -17.35
N HIS A 298 -21.15 9.83 -18.63
CA HIS A 298 -21.34 8.67 -19.48
C HIS A 298 -20.06 7.85 -19.70
N ALA A 299 -18.90 8.33 -19.24
CA ALA A 299 -17.64 7.63 -19.43
C ALA A 299 -17.60 6.32 -18.62
N GLN A 300 -17.43 5.19 -19.31
CA GLN A 300 -17.17 3.90 -18.70
C GLN A 300 -15.68 3.80 -18.35
N VAL A 301 -15.33 4.32 -17.18
CA VAL A 301 -13.95 4.36 -16.67
C VAL A 301 -13.57 3.10 -15.87
N ARG A 302 -14.56 2.32 -15.41
CA ARG A 302 -14.34 1.09 -14.64
C ARG A 302 -14.31 -0.15 -15.52
#